data_AF-A0A9D5GII4-F1
#
_entry.id   AF-A0A9D5GII4-F1
#
_cell.length_a   1.000
_cell.length_b   1.000
_cell.length_c   1.000
_cell.angle_alpha   90.00
_cell.angle_beta   90.00
_cell.angle_gamma   90.00
#
_symmetry.space_group_name_H-M   'P 1'
#
loop_
_entity.id
_entity.type
_entity.pdbx_description
1 polymer ?
#
loop_
_entity_poly.entity_id
_entity_poly.type
_entity_poly.pdbx_seq_one_letter_code
_entity_poly.pdbx_strand_id
1 'polypeptide(L)'
;MRPARGMTLLESMVVLALFGILLTMAIPPTLRDYARSRSARDASARVAQDIALLERVAQDGGAHAGATLIITSPQPLNYACYRGRPAADAPGWRLGDLIVQRSFPDVSLAAGSVGQAGALLFARNGSVQVKEGDVWVDQHQTLTITLVSGDQPAASANVDLNLFTGGVILR
;
A
#
# COMPACT_ATOMS: atom_id res chain seq x y z
N MET A 1 47.25 -37.76 -30.05
CA MET A 1 45.86 -37.37 -30.36
C MET A 1 44.94 -38.04 -29.35
N ARG A 2 44.26 -37.27 -28.49
CA ARG A 2 43.27 -37.84 -27.56
C ARG A 2 41.96 -38.09 -28.33
N PRO A 3 41.32 -39.26 -28.22
CA PRO A 3 40.07 -39.51 -28.91
C PRO A 3 39.00 -38.55 -28.38
N ALA A 4 38.45 -37.71 -29.27
CA ALA A 4 37.26 -36.94 -28.98
C ALA A 4 36.11 -37.95 -28.82
N ARG A 5 35.62 -38.13 -27.58
CA ARG A 5 34.47 -38.98 -27.30
C ARG A 5 33.24 -38.30 -27.89
N GLY A 6 32.67 -38.90 -28.94
CA GLY A 6 31.43 -38.43 -29.55
C GLY A 6 30.26 -38.63 -28.57
N MET A 7 29.55 -37.56 -28.25
CA MET A 7 28.32 -37.61 -27.46
C MET A 7 27.28 -38.45 -28.21
N THR A 8 26.74 -39.46 -27.55
CA THR A 8 25.74 -40.33 -28.19
C THR A 8 24.36 -39.67 -28.18
N LEU A 9 23.54 -39.96 -29.19
CA LEU A 9 22.17 -39.42 -29.28
C LEU A 9 21.35 -39.80 -28.03
N LEU A 10 21.56 -41.01 -27.51
CA LEU A 10 21.00 -41.49 -26.25
C LEU A 10 21.40 -40.60 -25.05
N GLU A 11 22.69 -40.27 -24.93
CA GLU A 11 23.22 -39.42 -23.87
C GLU A 11 22.59 -38.01 -23.92
N SER A 12 22.39 -37.45 -25.11
CA SER A 12 21.69 -36.17 -25.26
C SER A 12 20.21 -36.22 -24.85
N MET A 13 19.50 -37.32 -25.13
CA MET A 13 18.11 -37.49 -24.69
C MET A 13 17.99 -37.62 -23.18
N VAL A 14 18.92 -38.33 -22.54
CA VAL A 14 18.95 -38.48 -21.07
C VAL A 14 19.23 -37.13 -20.40
N VAL A 15 20.17 -36.33 -20.93
CA VAL A 15 20.46 -34.99 -20.41
C VAL A 15 19.25 -34.07 -20.54
N LEU A 16 18.55 -34.08 -21.68
CA LEU A 16 17.33 -33.29 -21.88
C LEU A 16 16.20 -33.71 -20.95
N ALA A 17 16.01 -35.02 -20.74
CA ALA A 17 15.02 -35.54 -19.79
C ALA A 17 15.33 -35.10 -18.35
N LEU A 18 16.59 -35.20 -17.93
CA LEU A 18 17.04 -34.71 -16.62
C LEU A 18 16.86 -33.19 -16.48
N PHE A 19 17.15 -32.41 -17.52
CA PHE A 19 16.93 -30.96 -17.54
C PHE A 19 15.44 -30.61 -17.40
N GLY A 20 14.55 -31.35 -18.06
CA GLY A 20 13.10 -31.16 -17.95
C GLY A 20 12.59 -31.40 -16.53
N ILE A 21 13.05 -32.48 -15.88
CA ILE A 21 12.72 -32.82 -14.49
C ILE A 21 13.27 -31.76 -13.51
N LEU A 22 14.52 -31.32 -13.71
CA LEU A 22 15.14 -30.27 -12.90
C LEU A 22 14.41 -28.94 -13.05
N LEU A 23 14.02 -28.54 -14.26
CA LEU A 23 13.26 -27.30 -14.48
C LEU A 23 11.89 -27.33 -13.81
N THR A 24 11.21 -28.48 -13.81
CA THR A 24 9.89 -28.61 -13.17
C THR A 24 9.97 -28.55 -11.65
N MET A 25 11.06 -29.05 -11.05
CA MET A 25 11.32 -28.90 -9.62
C MET A 25 11.85 -27.52 -9.23
N ALA A 26 12.44 -26.78 -10.18
CA ALA A 26 13.07 -25.48 -9.94
C ALA A 26 12.11 -24.29 -9.90
N ILE A 27 10.78 -24.49 -10.03
CA ILE A 27 9.79 -23.44 -9.74
C ILE A 27 9.30 -23.65 -8.30
N PRO A 28 9.94 -23.03 -7.30
CA PRO A 28 9.49 -23.21 -5.93
C PRO A 28 8.11 -22.56 -5.75
N PRO A 29 7.15 -23.26 -5.11
CA PRO A 29 5.85 -22.69 -4.77
C PRO A 29 5.97 -21.42 -3.92
N THR A 30 7.10 -21.26 -3.20
CA THR A 30 7.43 -20.08 -2.39
C THR A 30 7.57 -18.79 -3.20
N LEU A 31 7.76 -18.82 -4.52
CA LEU A 31 7.82 -17.60 -5.34
C LEU A 31 6.49 -16.85 -5.36
N ARG A 32 5.36 -17.58 -5.34
CA ARG A 32 4.03 -16.96 -5.32
C ARG A 32 3.77 -16.29 -3.97
N ASP A 33 4.12 -16.95 -2.87
CA ASP A 33 4.00 -16.39 -1.52
C ASP A 33 4.93 -15.19 -1.31
N TYR A 34 6.14 -15.25 -1.88
CA TYR A 34 7.08 -14.13 -1.88
C TYR A 34 6.58 -12.93 -2.68
N ALA A 35 6.07 -13.16 -3.89
CA ALA A 35 5.50 -12.10 -4.72
C ALA A 35 4.28 -11.44 -4.05
N ARG A 36 3.45 -12.22 -3.37
CA ARG A 36 2.31 -11.74 -2.57
C ARG A 36 2.76 -10.93 -1.36
N SER A 37 3.71 -11.44 -0.57
CA SER A 37 4.26 -10.69 0.58
C SER A 37 4.88 -9.34 0.20
N ARG A 38 5.37 -9.23 -1.04
CA ARG A 38 5.89 -7.98 -1.58
C ARG A 38 4.80 -6.96 -1.90
N SER A 39 3.61 -7.39 -2.31
CA SER A 39 2.52 -6.47 -2.71
C SER A 39 2.08 -5.56 -1.55
N ALA A 40 1.95 -6.10 -0.33
CA ALA A 40 1.58 -5.32 0.85
C ALA A 40 2.66 -4.27 1.22
N ARG A 41 3.94 -4.64 1.10
CA ARG A 41 5.07 -3.72 1.35
C ARG A 41 5.19 -2.64 0.30
N ASP A 42 5.03 -3.00 -0.97
CA ASP A 42 5.05 -2.03 -2.06
C ASP A 42 3.85 -1.06 -1.92
N ALA A 43 2.67 -1.57 -1.53
CA ALA A 43 1.50 -0.74 -1.25
C ALA A 43 1.72 0.17 -0.03
N SER A 44 2.30 -0.32 1.07
CA SER A 44 2.54 0.50 2.26
C SER A 44 3.52 1.62 1.97
N ALA A 45 4.60 1.34 1.23
CA ALA A 45 5.54 2.36 0.78
C ALA A 45 4.88 3.44 -0.08
N ARG A 46 3.95 3.06 -0.97
CA ARG A 46 3.17 4.03 -1.77
C ARG A 46 2.21 4.85 -0.94
N VAL A 47 1.48 4.22 -0.02
CA VAL A 47 0.59 4.93 0.92
C VAL A 47 1.38 5.94 1.73
N ALA A 48 2.54 5.56 2.28
CA ALA A 48 3.39 6.47 3.04
C ALA A 48 3.89 7.67 2.20
N GLN A 49 4.28 7.43 0.95
CA GLN A 49 4.67 8.49 0.01
C GLN A 49 3.52 9.45 -0.29
N ASP A 50 2.32 8.91 -0.55
CA ASP A 50 1.15 9.69 -0.89
C ASP A 50 0.64 10.49 0.33
N ILE A 51 0.75 9.96 1.56
CA ILE A 51 0.46 10.69 2.80
C ILE A 51 1.42 11.87 2.99
N ALA A 52 2.73 11.65 2.83
CA ALA A 52 3.73 12.72 2.92
C ALA A 52 3.50 13.80 1.84
N LEU A 53 3.04 13.41 0.64
CA LEU A 53 2.62 14.33 -0.41
C LEU A 53 1.41 15.18 0.04
N LEU A 54 0.40 14.57 0.68
CA LEU A 54 -0.78 15.30 1.13
C LEU A 54 -0.48 16.28 2.26
N GLU A 55 0.40 15.91 3.19
CA GLU A 55 0.90 16.83 4.21
C GLU A 55 1.50 18.08 3.55
N ARG A 56 2.39 17.89 2.57
CA ARG A 56 2.99 19.00 1.82
C ARG A 56 1.96 19.82 1.06
N VAL A 57 1.00 19.18 0.38
CA VAL A 57 -0.06 19.89 -0.34
C VAL A 57 -0.94 20.72 0.60
N ALA A 58 -1.22 20.22 1.81
CA ALA A 58 -1.97 20.96 2.82
C ALA A 58 -1.17 22.14 3.40
N GLN A 59 0.15 21.97 3.61
CA GLN A 59 1.04 23.02 4.10
C GLN A 59 1.26 24.14 3.07
N ASP A 60 1.44 23.78 1.80
CA ASP A 60 1.66 24.71 0.68
C ASP A 60 0.35 25.41 0.22
N GLY A 61 -0.79 24.98 0.73
CA GLY A 61 -2.12 25.52 0.41
C GLY A 61 -2.43 26.88 1.03
N GLY A 62 -3.43 27.58 0.47
CA GLY A 62 -4.05 28.74 1.10
C GLY A 62 -4.82 28.39 2.40
N ALA A 63 -5.36 29.40 3.10
CA ALA A 63 -6.02 29.23 4.40
C ALA A 63 -7.19 28.21 4.43
N HIS A 64 -7.78 27.90 3.26
CA HIS A 64 -8.84 26.91 3.08
C HIS A 64 -8.44 25.75 2.16
N ALA A 65 -7.15 25.56 1.91
CA ALA A 65 -6.63 24.47 1.12
C ALA A 65 -6.03 23.42 2.06
N GLY A 66 -6.85 22.46 2.47
CA GLY A 66 -6.40 21.23 3.09
C GLY A 66 -6.02 20.21 2.02
N ALA A 67 -5.73 18.99 2.45
CA ALA A 67 -5.70 17.85 1.56
C ALA A 67 -6.43 16.68 2.22
N THR A 68 -6.90 15.74 1.41
CA THR A 68 -7.70 14.63 1.92
C THR A 68 -7.32 13.33 1.23
N LEU A 69 -7.19 12.25 1.99
CA LEU A 69 -7.16 10.88 1.47
C LEU A 69 -8.49 10.21 1.78
N ILE A 70 -9.17 9.66 0.76
CA ILE A 70 -10.42 8.93 0.91
C ILE A 70 -10.20 7.49 0.48
N ILE A 71 -10.46 6.56 1.39
CA ILE A 71 -10.48 5.13 1.08
C ILE A 71 -11.83 4.81 0.46
N THR A 72 -11.81 4.44 -0.81
CA THR A 72 -13.00 4.16 -1.63
C THR A 72 -13.40 2.68 -1.57
N SER A 73 -12.43 1.80 -1.37
CA SER A 73 -12.66 0.38 -1.12
C SER A 73 -11.53 -0.15 -0.23
N PRO A 74 -11.84 -0.86 0.87
CA PRO A 74 -10.81 -1.45 1.74
C PRO A 74 -10.34 -2.83 1.25
N GLN A 75 -11.10 -3.51 0.39
CA GLN A 75 -10.79 -4.83 -0.13
C GLN A 75 -11.45 -5.03 -1.52
N PRO A 76 -10.68 -4.98 -2.62
CA PRO A 76 -9.27 -4.59 -2.69
C PRO A 76 -9.05 -3.13 -2.31
N LEU A 77 -7.85 -2.78 -1.86
CA LEU A 77 -7.51 -1.44 -1.41
C LEU A 77 -7.51 -0.46 -2.59
N ASN A 78 -8.46 0.48 -2.55
CA ASN A 78 -8.57 1.60 -3.47
C ASN A 78 -8.71 2.90 -2.68
N TYR A 79 -7.89 3.89 -2.98
CA TYR A 79 -8.03 5.22 -2.38
C TYR A 79 -7.73 6.32 -3.40
N ALA A 80 -8.23 7.50 -3.08
CA ALA A 80 -8.01 8.71 -3.84
C ALA A 80 -7.63 9.85 -2.92
N CYS A 81 -6.67 10.64 -3.39
CA CYS A 81 -6.11 11.79 -2.70
C CYS A 81 -6.57 13.05 -3.42
N TYR A 82 -7.10 14.01 -2.68
CA TYR A 82 -7.67 15.23 -3.22
C TYR A 82 -7.12 16.46 -2.52
N ARG A 83 -7.14 17.59 -3.23
CA ARG A 83 -7.01 18.90 -2.60
C ARG A 83 -8.32 19.26 -1.88
N GLY A 84 -8.24 19.99 -0.79
CA GLY A 84 -9.40 20.41 -0.01
C GLY A 84 -9.89 19.35 0.98
N ARG A 85 -11.12 19.55 1.48
CA ARG A 85 -11.76 18.70 2.50
C ARG A 85 -13.22 18.42 2.14
N PRO A 86 -13.77 17.25 2.49
CA PRO A 86 -15.19 16.95 2.27
C PRO A 86 -16.08 17.93 3.03
N ALA A 87 -17.14 18.41 2.38
CA ALA A 87 -18.08 19.36 2.98
C ALA A 87 -18.82 18.78 4.21
N ALA A 88 -18.99 17.45 4.23
CA ALA A 88 -19.60 16.72 5.35
C ALA A 88 -18.77 16.83 6.64
N ASP A 89 -17.46 17.02 6.53
CA ASP A 89 -16.56 17.05 7.68
C ASP A 89 -16.22 18.47 8.15
N ALA A 90 -16.31 19.45 7.25
CA ALA A 90 -16.10 20.85 7.56
C ALA A 90 -17.03 21.73 6.71
N PRO A 91 -18.11 22.29 7.28
CA PRO A 91 -19.03 23.16 6.56
C PRO A 91 -18.28 24.32 5.90
N GLY A 92 -18.51 24.54 4.60
CA GLY A 92 -17.82 25.57 3.81
C GLY A 92 -16.56 25.09 3.08
N TRP A 93 -16.12 23.85 3.33
CA TRP A 93 -15.03 23.22 2.59
C TRP A 93 -15.57 22.40 1.42
N ARG A 94 -14.76 22.24 0.38
CA ARG A 94 -15.07 21.39 -0.77
C ARG A 94 -13.86 20.53 -1.13
N LEU A 95 -14.14 19.32 -1.59
CA LEU A 95 -13.19 18.52 -2.34
C LEU A 95 -12.88 19.27 -3.65
N GLY A 96 -11.60 19.51 -3.88
CA GLY A 96 -11.07 20.09 -5.09
C GLY A 96 -10.49 19.02 -6.00
N ASP A 97 -9.40 19.35 -6.66
CA ASP A 97 -8.79 18.50 -7.68
C ASP A 97 -8.26 17.17 -7.12
N LEU A 98 -8.39 16.11 -7.93
CA LEU A 98 -7.74 14.83 -7.70
C LEU A 98 -6.22 15.00 -7.84
N ILE A 99 -5.49 14.60 -6.80
CA ILE A 99 -4.02 14.62 -6.78
C ILE A 99 -3.49 13.27 -7.28
N VAL A 100 -3.94 12.18 -6.67
CA VAL A 100 -3.51 10.82 -6.98
C VAL A 100 -4.68 9.86 -6.73
N GLN A 101 -4.80 8.83 -7.56
CA GLN A 101 -5.68 7.69 -7.30
C GLN A 101 -4.88 6.39 -7.44
N ARG A 102 -5.08 5.47 -6.49
CA ARG A 102 -4.33 4.21 -6.42
C ARG A 102 -5.28 3.04 -6.24
N SER A 103 -4.91 1.92 -6.84
CA SER A 103 -5.60 0.64 -6.71
C SER A 103 -4.58 -0.47 -6.51
N PHE A 104 -4.81 -1.32 -5.51
CA PHE A 104 -3.97 -2.46 -5.17
C PHE A 104 -4.86 -3.72 -5.13
N PRO A 105 -4.95 -4.48 -6.24
CA PRO A 105 -5.92 -5.58 -6.37
C PRO A 105 -5.67 -6.74 -5.39
N ASP A 106 -4.42 -6.94 -4.98
CA ASP A 106 -4.00 -8.02 -4.09
C ASP A 106 -3.76 -7.56 -2.64
N VAL A 107 -4.18 -6.34 -2.29
CA VAL A 107 -3.96 -5.77 -0.94
C VAL A 107 -5.31 -5.39 -0.34
N SER A 108 -5.48 -5.69 0.94
CA SER A 108 -6.63 -5.27 1.73
C SER A 108 -6.19 -4.47 2.95
N LEU A 109 -7.09 -3.65 3.47
CA LEU A 109 -6.90 -2.96 4.73
C LEU A 109 -7.41 -3.84 5.88
N ALA A 110 -6.54 -4.13 6.85
CA ALA A 110 -6.90 -4.98 7.99
C ALA A 110 -8.04 -4.35 8.81
N ALA A 111 -8.91 -5.20 9.37
CA ALA A 111 -9.96 -4.77 10.28
C ALA A 111 -9.36 -4.02 11.49
N GLY A 112 -10.02 -2.94 11.92
CA GLY A 112 -9.52 -2.09 13.01
C GLY A 112 -8.41 -1.12 12.61
N SER A 113 -7.90 -1.18 11.37
CA SER A 113 -7.15 -0.05 10.82
C SER A 113 -8.11 1.11 10.64
N VAL A 114 -7.77 2.26 11.20
CA VAL A 114 -8.65 3.44 11.24
C VAL A 114 -9.00 3.98 9.85
N GLY A 115 -8.24 3.58 8.81
CA GLY A 115 -8.61 3.81 7.41
C GLY A 115 -9.89 3.10 6.93
N GLN A 116 -10.46 2.16 7.70
CA GLN A 116 -11.80 1.63 7.36
C GLN A 116 -12.91 2.64 7.69
N ALA A 117 -12.61 3.70 8.43
CA ALA A 117 -13.60 4.54 9.08
C ALA A 117 -13.79 5.94 8.46
N GLY A 118 -13.06 6.31 7.41
CA GLY A 118 -13.33 7.56 6.70
C GLY A 118 -12.15 8.19 5.98
N ALA A 119 -12.26 9.49 5.77
CA ALA A 119 -11.25 10.30 5.11
C ALA A 119 -10.16 10.75 6.09
N LEU A 120 -8.89 10.69 5.69
CA LEU A 120 -7.78 11.35 6.40
C LEU A 120 -7.71 12.80 5.95
N LEU A 121 -7.90 13.74 6.87
CA LEU A 121 -7.96 15.18 6.58
C LEU A 121 -6.68 15.87 7.05
N PHE A 122 -5.88 16.35 6.10
CA PHE A 122 -4.63 17.04 6.37
C PHE A 122 -4.89 18.53 6.53
N ALA A 123 -4.32 19.10 7.60
CA ALA A 123 -4.39 20.52 7.93
C ALA A 123 -3.09 21.23 7.56
N ARG A 124 -3.17 22.55 7.40
CA ARG A 124 -2.02 23.39 7.03
C ARG A 124 -0.91 23.41 8.09
N ASN A 125 -1.25 23.16 9.35
CA ASN A 125 -0.27 23.04 10.44
C ASN A 125 0.40 21.65 10.48
N GLY A 126 0.17 20.79 9.49
CA GLY A 126 0.72 19.43 9.42
C GLY A 126 -0.09 18.37 10.18
N SER A 127 -1.09 18.77 10.98
CA SER A 127 -1.89 17.77 11.70
C SER A 127 -2.84 17.03 10.75
N VAL A 128 -3.15 15.80 11.13
CA VAL A 128 -4.11 14.94 10.44
C VAL A 128 -5.28 14.67 11.35
N GLN A 129 -6.48 14.82 10.80
CA GLN A 129 -7.73 14.53 11.50
C GLN A 129 -8.38 13.34 10.82
N VAL A 130 -8.90 12.43 11.64
CA VAL A 130 -9.63 11.26 11.18
C VAL A 130 -10.91 11.16 11.97
N LYS A 131 -11.97 10.74 11.30
CA LYS A 131 -13.21 10.36 11.95
C LYS A 131 -13.34 8.84 11.96
N GLU A 132 -13.80 8.32 13.08
CA GLU A 132 -14.34 6.97 13.19
C GLU A 132 -15.85 7.08 13.38
N GLY A 133 -16.60 6.87 12.30
CA GLY A 133 -18.01 7.21 12.26
C GLY A 133 -18.20 8.72 12.44
N ASP A 134 -18.91 9.14 13.48
CA ASP A 134 -19.14 10.55 13.80
C ASP A 134 -18.18 11.12 14.86
N VAL A 135 -17.23 10.30 15.36
CA VAL A 135 -16.31 10.70 16.42
C VAL A 135 -14.95 11.07 15.83
N TRP A 136 -14.44 12.24 16.21
CA TRP A 136 -13.07 12.63 15.88
C TRP A 136 -12.08 11.88 16.76
N VAL A 137 -11.13 11.24 16.09
CA VAL A 137 -10.01 10.54 16.71
C VAL A 137 -9.08 11.57 17.37
N ASP A 138 -8.58 11.30 18.58
CA ASP A 138 -7.63 12.19 19.28
C ASP A 138 -6.38 12.43 18.40
N GLN A 139 -5.98 13.68 18.26
CA GLN A 139 -4.87 14.10 17.42
C GLN A 139 -3.50 13.74 18.02
N HIS A 140 -3.41 13.38 19.30
CA HIS A 140 -2.12 13.07 19.96
C HIS A 140 -1.72 11.60 19.89
N GLN A 141 -2.41 10.79 19.07
CA GLN A 141 -2.09 9.38 18.90
C GLN A 141 -1.44 9.06 17.55
N THR A 142 -0.84 7.87 17.49
CA THR A 142 -0.33 7.31 16.23
C THR A 142 -1.39 6.41 15.62
N LEU A 143 -1.72 6.67 14.38
CA LEU A 143 -2.61 5.88 13.55
C LEU A 143 -1.83 4.77 12.85
N THR A 144 -2.15 3.51 13.09
CA THR A 144 -1.57 2.41 12.33
C THR A 144 -2.51 1.96 11.22
N ILE A 145 -2.03 2.04 9.98
CA ILE A 145 -2.68 1.50 8.79
C ILE A 145 -2.01 0.16 8.48
N THR A 146 -2.72 -0.94 8.71
CA THR A 146 -2.20 -2.29 8.43
C THR A 146 -2.72 -2.79 7.10
N LEU A 147 -1.80 -3.00 6.16
CA LEU A 147 -2.09 -3.55 4.84
C LEU A 147 -1.77 -5.04 4.82
N VAL A 148 -2.64 -5.85 4.23
CA VAL A 148 -2.51 -7.32 4.17
C VAL A 148 -2.55 -7.76 2.71
N SER A 149 -1.65 -8.66 2.32
CA SER A 149 -1.66 -9.24 0.96
C SER A 149 -2.66 -10.39 0.86
N GLY A 150 -3.74 -10.21 0.07
CA GLY A 150 -4.74 -11.22 -0.21
C GLY A 150 -5.35 -11.83 1.06
N ASP A 151 -5.53 -13.16 1.06
CA ASP A 151 -6.07 -13.91 2.20
C ASP A 151 -4.99 -14.33 3.24
N GLN A 152 -3.75 -13.84 3.11
CA GLN A 152 -2.67 -14.23 4.02
C GLN A 152 -2.33 -13.12 5.04
N PRO A 153 -2.84 -13.20 6.28
CA PRO A 153 -2.57 -12.19 7.31
C PRO A 153 -1.10 -12.12 7.74
N ALA A 154 -0.32 -13.18 7.50
CA ALA A 154 1.12 -13.21 7.81
C ALA A 154 1.95 -12.29 6.91
N ALA A 155 1.41 -11.91 5.75
CA ALA A 155 2.03 -11.01 4.79
C ALA A 155 1.45 -9.59 4.93
N SER A 156 1.71 -8.97 6.09
CA SER A 156 1.25 -7.61 6.39
C SER A 156 2.38 -6.59 6.39
N ALA A 157 2.03 -5.33 6.17
CA ALA A 157 2.93 -4.18 6.27
C ALA A 157 2.18 -3.02 6.94
N ASN A 158 2.89 -2.25 7.76
CA ASN A 158 2.28 -1.20 8.56
C ASN A 158 2.76 0.19 8.12
N VAL A 159 1.83 1.13 8.07
CA VAL A 159 2.13 2.56 7.94
C VAL A 159 1.62 3.24 9.21
N ASP A 160 2.56 3.72 10.02
CA ASP A 160 2.25 4.48 11.22
C ASP A 160 2.24 5.98 10.88
N LEU A 161 1.15 6.65 11.17
CA LEU A 161 0.93 8.07 10.93
C LEU A 161 0.72 8.79 12.26
N ASN A 162 1.59 9.72 12.60
CA ASN A 162 1.39 10.60 13.75
C ASN A 162 0.35 11.67 13.40
N LEU A 163 -0.80 11.65 14.07
CA LEU A 163 -1.89 12.59 13.77
C LEU A 163 -1.58 14.04 14.17
N PHE A 164 -0.66 14.25 15.10
CA PHE A 164 -0.29 15.59 15.55
C PHE A 164 0.65 16.28 14.56
N THR A 165 1.65 15.54 14.06
CA THR A 165 2.71 16.09 13.22
C THR A 165 2.55 15.79 11.74
N GLY A 166 1.68 14.86 11.35
CA GLY A 166 1.61 14.34 9.98
C GLY A 166 2.73 13.37 9.62
N GLY A 167 3.68 13.14 10.54
CA GLY A 167 4.85 12.31 10.29
C GLY A 167 4.49 10.84 10.03
N VAL A 168 5.14 10.25 9.03
CA VAL A 168 4.88 8.87 8.59
C VAL A 168 6.09 7.98 8.86
N ILE A 169 5.85 6.79 9.40
CA ILE A 169 6.85 5.75 9.65
C ILE A 169 6.38 4.45 8.99
N LEU A 170 7.25 3.85 8.19
CA LEU A 170 7.04 2.52 7.62
C LEU A 170 7.60 1.45 8.58
N ARG A 171 6.79 0.42 8.87
CA ARG A 171 7.19 -0.72 9.70
C ARG A 171 6.98 -2.05 8.97
#